data_AF-A0A1Q3ZMM2-F1
#
_entry.id   AF-A0A1Q3ZMM2-F1
#
_cell.length_a   1.000
_cell.length_b   1.000
_cell.length_c   1.000
_cell.angle_alpha   90.00
_cell.angle_beta   90.00
_cell.angle_gamma   90.00
#
_symmetry.space_group_name_H-M   'P 1'
#
loop_
_entity.id
_entity.type
_entity.pdbx_description
1 polymer ?
#
loop_
_entity_poly.entity_id
_entity_poly.type
_entity_poly.pdbx_seq_one_letter_code
_entity_poly.pdbx_strand_id
1 'polypeptide(L)'
;MPKKPETKVNFQEVQSEKPEEISIAFQQTKSEPPSVIYEALDYAKKRSVTFAVLMQRNGITLANYSEVISLSTTISVLGDTDPDTGKIRIKQISELETIILVLAHEMTNRLLTAKFGKYKNLVAKGEITPKQFALKWAELEKEGEINQLKVAAQIEYSYGDEKTDKLLEQYNNDKTTDIRARVVAGTTHLARYEQLGIDLRKAYLMDHANIQTVEGFPDFRFDSNVAKRSSKGNYLIVKSIDSGKEMNVVRNPKTGKYSKYED
;
A
#
# COMPACT_ATOMS: atom_id res chain seq x y z
N MET A 1 76.37 50.06 29.17
CA MET A 1 76.22 49.60 30.58
C MET A 1 76.12 50.84 31.46
N PRO A 2 75.37 50.92 32.58
CA PRO A 2 74.52 49.94 33.32
C PRO A 2 73.03 50.40 33.48
N LYS A 3 72.02 49.52 33.46
CA LYS A 3 71.28 48.81 34.57
C LYS A 3 70.36 49.65 35.51
N LYS A 4 69.04 49.42 35.31
CA LYS A 4 67.86 49.25 36.21
C LYS A 4 68.02 49.45 37.74
N PRO A 5 66.95 49.87 38.49
CA PRO A 5 65.81 48.99 38.88
C PRO A 5 64.39 49.66 38.96
N GLU A 6 63.31 48.94 38.60
CA GLU A 6 62.20 48.36 39.45
C GLU A 6 61.28 49.39 40.13
N THR A 7 59.93 49.34 40.02
CA THR A 7 59.05 48.53 40.90
C THR A 7 57.55 48.52 40.45
N LYS A 8 56.95 47.31 40.50
CA LYS A 8 55.57 46.77 40.69
C LYS A 8 54.24 47.54 40.44
N VAL A 9 53.37 46.90 39.61
CA VAL A 9 51.93 46.44 39.73
C VAL A 9 51.00 47.17 40.74
N ASN A 10 49.70 47.46 40.58
CA ASN A 10 48.53 46.99 39.78
C ASN A 10 47.41 48.05 39.88
N PHE A 11 46.42 48.11 38.98
CA PHE A 11 44.98 48.29 39.30
C PHE A 11 44.13 48.14 38.02
N GLN A 12 42.99 47.47 38.17
CA GLN A 12 42.02 47.05 37.14
C GLN A 12 41.14 48.19 36.57
N GLU A 13 40.45 47.85 35.47
CA GLU A 13 39.27 48.48 34.83
C GLU A 13 39.54 49.79 34.07
N VAL A 14 39.17 49.98 32.80
CA VAL A 14 37.92 49.67 32.08
C VAL A 14 38.27 49.40 30.61
N GLN A 15 37.86 48.25 30.04
CA GLN A 15 37.90 48.04 28.59
C GLN A 15 36.55 48.46 27.99
N SER A 16 36.60 49.49 27.15
CA SER A 16 35.51 49.94 26.28
C SER A 16 35.25 48.90 25.18
N GLU A 17 34.01 48.43 25.08
CA GLU A 17 33.53 47.59 23.98
C GLU A 17 33.72 48.27 22.62
N LYS A 18 34.25 47.53 21.64
CA LYS A 18 34.17 47.85 20.21
C LYS A 18 33.50 46.67 19.48
N PRO A 19 32.74 46.93 18.41
CA PRO A 19 31.65 46.07 17.96
C PRO A 19 32.14 44.78 17.30
N GLU A 20 31.42 43.70 17.54
CA GLU A 20 31.56 42.42 16.85
C GLU A 20 31.36 42.60 15.34
N GLU A 21 32.40 42.28 14.55
CA GLU A 21 32.25 42.02 13.12
C GLU A 21 31.46 40.73 12.93
N ILE A 22 30.21 40.87 12.48
CA ILE A 22 29.37 39.75 12.08
C ILE A 22 29.98 39.13 10.81
N SER A 23 30.73 38.05 10.95
CA SER A 23 31.10 37.21 9.81
C SER A 23 29.85 36.46 9.34
N ILE A 24 29.24 36.91 8.25
CA ILE A 24 28.20 36.15 7.56
C ILE A 24 28.89 34.99 6.84
N ALA A 25 28.98 33.86 7.53
CA ALA A 25 29.34 32.60 6.89
C ALA A 25 28.24 32.25 5.88
N PHE A 26 28.54 32.39 4.59
CA PHE A 26 27.80 31.71 3.53
C PHE A 26 27.97 30.20 3.75
N GLN A 27 27.04 29.60 4.50
CA GLN A 27 26.85 28.17 4.46
C GLN A 27 26.35 27.81 3.05
N GLN A 28 27.28 27.46 2.17
CA GLN A 28 26.97 26.55 1.08
C GLN A 28 26.43 25.27 1.74
N THR A 29 25.11 25.12 1.75
CA THR A 29 24.47 23.85 2.09
C THR A 29 24.97 22.84 1.07
N LYS A 30 25.89 21.97 1.51
CA LYS A 30 26.33 20.80 0.77
C LYS A 30 25.06 19.99 0.51
N SER A 31 24.50 20.08 -0.70
CA SER A 31 23.30 19.33 -1.06
C SER A 31 23.60 17.86 -0.83
N GLU A 32 22.82 17.20 0.03
CA GLU A 32 22.90 15.75 0.16
C GLU A 32 22.82 15.13 -1.24
N PRO A 33 23.63 14.10 -1.55
CA PRO A 33 23.52 13.42 -2.83
C PRO A 33 22.06 12.97 -3.01
N PRO A 34 21.51 13.03 -4.23
CA PRO A 34 20.13 12.65 -4.46
C PRO A 34 19.90 11.23 -3.93
N SER A 35 18.82 11.01 -3.19
CA SER A 35 18.52 9.65 -2.73
C SER A 35 18.40 8.71 -3.94
N VAL A 36 18.71 7.43 -3.78
CA VAL A 36 18.54 6.43 -4.87
C VAL A 36 17.12 6.43 -5.45
N ILE A 37 16.11 6.81 -4.65
CA ILE A 37 14.73 7.02 -5.12
C ILE A 37 14.66 8.20 -6.09
N TYR A 38 15.31 9.33 -5.78
CA TYR A 38 15.35 10.48 -6.68
C TYR A 38 15.99 10.09 -8.01
N GLU A 39 17.13 9.40 -7.97
CA GLU A 39 17.83 8.95 -9.17
C GLU A 39 16.95 8.02 -10.01
N ALA A 40 16.26 7.07 -9.36
CA ALA A 40 15.33 6.16 -10.04
C ALA A 40 14.17 6.92 -10.72
N LEU A 41 13.55 7.87 -10.00
CA LEU A 41 12.46 8.67 -10.53
C LEU A 41 12.90 9.54 -11.71
N ASP A 42 14.04 10.23 -11.60
CA ASP A 42 14.56 11.09 -12.66
C ASP A 42 14.98 10.28 -13.89
N TYR A 43 15.65 9.14 -13.69
CA TYR A 43 16.06 8.25 -14.76
C TYR A 43 14.86 7.70 -15.52
N ALA A 44 13.88 7.13 -14.79
CA ALA A 44 12.75 6.42 -15.39
C ALA A 44 11.77 7.37 -16.07
N LYS A 45 11.48 8.54 -15.47
CA LYS A 45 10.58 9.54 -16.09
C LYS A 45 11.04 9.98 -17.47
N LYS A 46 12.36 10.04 -17.71
CA LYS A 46 12.94 10.45 -19.00
C LYS A 46 12.88 9.36 -20.07
N ARG A 47 12.79 8.09 -19.68
CA ARG A 47 12.94 6.92 -20.57
C ARG A 47 11.66 6.10 -20.74
N SER A 48 10.75 6.18 -19.78
CA SER A 48 9.50 5.44 -19.79
C SER A 48 8.30 6.38 -19.76
N VAL A 49 7.57 6.44 -20.88
CA VAL A 49 6.29 7.14 -20.98
C VAL A 49 5.30 6.57 -19.96
N THR A 50 5.31 5.25 -19.75
CA THR A 50 4.45 4.60 -18.76
C THR A 50 4.75 5.11 -17.35
N PHE A 51 6.03 5.17 -16.98
CA PHE A 51 6.47 5.66 -15.68
C PHE A 51 6.12 7.14 -15.47
N ALA A 52 6.35 7.98 -16.49
CA ALA A 52 5.99 9.40 -16.44
C ALA A 52 4.48 9.61 -16.22
N VAL A 53 3.62 8.82 -16.87
CA VAL A 53 2.17 8.83 -16.67
C VAL A 53 1.80 8.36 -15.26
N LEU A 54 2.46 7.32 -14.74
CA LEU A 54 2.22 6.86 -13.36
C LEU A 54 2.55 7.95 -12.33
N MET A 55 3.70 8.62 -12.49
CA MET A 55 4.06 9.76 -11.63
C MET A 55 3.01 10.87 -11.70
N GLN A 56 2.61 11.26 -12.92
CA GLN A 56 1.61 12.30 -13.14
C GLN A 56 0.27 11.97 -12.47
N ARG A 57 -0.24 10.75 -12.67
CA ARG A 57 -1.54 10.32 -12.09
C ARG A 57 -1.51 10.25 -10.58
N ASN A 58 -0.34 9.99 -9.99
CA ASN A 58 -0.14 9.96 -8.54
C ASN A 58 0.16 11.34 -7.93
N GLY A 59 0.30 12.40 -8.74
CA GLY A 59 0.75 13.71 -8.27
C GLY A 59 2.18 13.72 -7.71
N ILE A 60 3.01 12.75 -8.12
CA ILE A 60 4.39 12.60 -7.65
C ILE A 60 5.33 13.34 -8.61
N THR A 61 6.22 14.13 -8.04
CA THR A 61 7.26 14.91 -8.72
C THR A 61 8.59 14.70 -8.01
N LEU A 62 9.69 15.09 -8.65
CA LEU A 62 11.01 15.06 -8.01
C LEU A 62 11.11 16.00 -6.79
N ALA A 63 10.21 16.97 -6.66
CA ALA A 63 10.20 17.92 -5.54
C ALA A 63 9.43 17.41 -4.31
N ASN A 64 8.44 16.52 -4.50
CA ASN A 64 7.53 16.09 -3.42
C ASN A 64 7.49 14.57 -3.22
N TYR A 65 8.33 13.79 -3.91
CA TYR A 65 8.28 12.32 -3.83
C TYR A 65 8.44 11.79 -2.40
N SER A 66 9.23 12.46 -1.56
CA SER A 66 9.53 12.06 -0.18
C SER A 66 8.32 12.14 0.77
N GLU A 67 7.26 12.85 0.38
CA GLU A 67 6.00 12.86 1.12
C GLU A 67 5.25 11.52 1.03
N VAL A 68 5.57 10.73 0.01
CA VAL A 68 4.83 9.52 -0.38
C VAL A 68 5.72 8.28 -0.38
N ILE A 69 6.96 8.40 -0.84
CA ILE A 69 7.88 7.30 -1.10
C ILE A 69 9.04 7.39 -0.12
N SER A 70 9.29 6.30 0.60
CA SER A 70 10.40 6.20 1.54
C SER A 70 11.18 4.89 1.38
N LEU A 71 12.47 4.90 1.70
CA LEU A 71 13.23 3.67 1.90
C LEU A 71 12.86 3.02 3.24
N SER A 72 12.89 1.69 3.27
CA SER A 72 12.69 0.90 4.48
C SER A 72 13.73 -0.20 4.59
N THR A 73 14.27 -0.37 5.79
CA THR A 73 15.18 -1.47 6.16
C THR A 73 14.46 -2.67 6.75
N THR A 74 13.15 -2.54 7.02
CA THR A 74 12.39 -3.51 7.83
C THR A 74 11.35 -4.28 7.04
N ILE A 75 11.03 -3.88 5.82
CA ILE A 75 10.13 -4.66 4.97
C ILE A 75 10.82 -5.89 4.39
N SER A 76 10.11 -7.02 4.38
CA SER A 76 10.61 -8.30 3.88
C SER A 76 10.48 -8.45 2.35
N VAL A 77 9.65 -7.63 1.72
CA VAL A 77 9.41 -7.57 0.27
C VAL A 77 10.17 -6.40 -0.36
N LEU A 78 10.30 -6.37 -1.70
CA LEU A 78 11.04 -5.31 -2.40
C LEU A 78 10.34 -3.95 -2.33
N GLY A 79 9.02 -3.95 -2.28
CA GLY A 79 8.21 -2.75 -2.05
C GLY A 79 6.85 -3.12 -1.51
N ASP A 80 6.20 -2.15 -0.86
CA ASP A 80 4.79 -2.22 -0.56
C ASP A 80 4.12 -0.85 -0.64
N THR A 81 2.81 -0.90 -0.86
CA THR A 81 1.93 0.25 -0.78
C THR A 81 0.94 0.01 0.34
N ASP A 82 0.91 0.93 1.31
CA ASP A 82 -0.10 0.93 2.34
C ASP A 82 -1.48 1.15 1.68
N PRO A 83 -2.41 0.18 1.77
CA PRO A 83 -3.70 0.28 1.10
C PRO A 83 -4.61 1.38 1.69
N ASP A 84 -4.33 1.84 2.91
CA ASP A 84 -5.16 2.79 3.64
C ASP A 84 -4.58 4.22 3.54
N THR A 85 -3.24 4.38 3.57
CA THR A 85 -2.59 5.70 3.45
C THR A 85 -2.04 6.00 2.05
N GLY A 86 -1.85 4.99 1.21
CA GLY A 86 -1.21 5.11 -0.09
C GLY A 86 0.28 5.47 -0.03
N LYS A 87 0.93 5.36 1.14
CA LYS A 87 2.38 5.51 1.27
C LYS A 87 3.09 4.31 0.66
N ILE A 88 4.18 4.59 -0.05
CA ILE A 88 5.00 3.58 -0.72
C ILE A 88 6.29 3.41 0.08
N ARG A 89 6.64 2.17 0.42
CA ARG A 89 7.95 1.84 1.00
C ARG A 89 8.71 0.95 0.04
N ILE A 90 9.97 1.29 -0.18
CA ILE A 90 10.88 0.52 -1.02
C ILE A 90 11.97 -0.06 -0.13
N LYS A 91 12.30 -1.33 -0.31
CA LYS A 91 13.39 -1.96 0.42
C LYS A 91 14.69 -1.28 0.05
N GLN A 92 15.53 -1.02 1.04
CA GLN A 92 16.86 -0.45 0.78
C GLN A 92 17.71 -1.46 0.00
N ILE A 93 17.85 -1.21 -1.30
CA ILE A 93 18.68 -1.97 -2.26
C ILE A 93 19.46 -0.99 -3.14
N SER A 94 20.49 -1.47 -3.83
CA SER A 94 21.37 -0.63 -4.65
C SER A 94 21.04 -0.66 -6.15
N GLU A 95 20.31 -1.67 -6.61
CA GLU A 95 19.99 -1.82 -8.04
C GLU A 95 18.93 -0.81 -8.47
N LEU A 96 19.36 0.21 -9.22
CA LEU A 96 18.52 1.31 -9.69
C LEU A 96 17.32 0.83 -10.51
N GLU A 97 17.55 -0.08 -11.44
CA GLU A 97 16.52 -0.65 -12.30
C GLU A 97 15.50 -1.44 -11.49
N THR A 98 15.92 -2.21 -10.51
CA THR A 98 15.01 -2.92 -9.60
C THR A 98 14.11 -1.94 -8.85
N ILE A 99 14.66 -0.83 -8.36
CA ILE A 99 13.88 0.22 -7.69
C ILE A 99 12.86 0.82 -8.67
N ILE A 100 13.25 1.11 -9.91
CA ILE A 100 12.34 1.64 -10.94
C ILE A 100 11.16 0.69 -11.19
N LEU A 101 11.45 -0.61 -11.33
CA LEU A 101 10.43 -1.63 -11.57
C LEU A 101 9.47 -1.75 -10.39
N VAL A 102 9.99 -1.77 -9.16
CA VAL A 102 9.17 -1.82 -7.94
C VAL A 102 8.33 -0.54 -7.82
N LEU A 103 8.90 0.63 -8.08
CA LEU A 103 8.15 1.90 -8.06
C LEU A 103 7.00 1.91 -9.07
N ALA A 104 7.17 1.32 -10.25
CA ALA A 104 6.10 1.20 -11.23
C ALA A 104 4.94 0.33 -10.72
N HIS A 105 5.26 -0.79 -10.07
CA HIS A 105 4.29 -1.67 -9.42
C HIS A 105 3.55 -0.92 -8.31
N GLU A 106 4.29 -0.34 -7.36
CA GLU A 106 3.72 0.31 -6.18
C GLU A 106 2.94 1.59 -6.51
N MET A 107 3.39 2.40 -7.46
CA MET A 107 2.60 3.55 -7.94
C MET A 107 1.29 3.13 -8.61
N THR A 108 1.26 1.95 -9.23
CA THR A 108 0.02 1.39 -9.77
C THR A 108 -0.91 0.97 -8.63
N ASN A 109 -0.39 0.25 -7.62
CA ASN A 109 -1.13 -0.15 -6.44
C ASN A 109 -1.69 1.06 -5.67
N ARG A 110 -0.93 2.15 -5.56
CA ARG A 110 -1.38 3.42 -4.97
C ARG A 110 -2.62 3.99 -5.65
N LEU A 111 -2.66 3.98 -6.99
CA LEU A 111 -3.84 4.41 -7.75
C LEU A 111 -5.06 3.49 -7.54
N LEU A 112 -4.85 2.27 -7.05
CA LEU A 112 -5.88 1.27 -6.83
C LEU A 112 -6.30 1.13 -5.35
N THR A 113 -5.70 1.89 -4.43
CA THR A 113 -6.03 1.92 -2.99
C THR A 113 -7.53 2.01 -2.71
N ALA A 114 -8.26 2.87 -3.42
CA ALA A 114 -9.71 2.98 -3.27
C ALA A 114 -10.46 1.67 -3.63
N LYS A 115 -9.98 0.92 -4.63
CA LYS A 115 -10.55 -0.39 -4.99
C LYS A 115 -10.18 -1.45 -3.96
N PHE A 116 -8.94 -1.46 -3.46
CA PHE A 116 -8.53 -2.33 -2.36
C PHE A 116 -9.41 -2.10 -1.12
N GLY A 117 -9.60 -0.83 -0.71
CA GLY A 117 -10.48 -0.45 0.39
C GLY A 117 -11.94 -0.88 0.18
N LYS A 118 -12.47 -0.74 -1.04
CA LYS A 118 -13.80 -1.26 -1.38
C LYS A 118 -13.89 -2.77 -1.15
N TYR A 119 -12.92 -3.55 -1.62
CA TYR A 119 -12.93 -5.00 -1.45
C TYR A 119 -12.75 -5.44 0.01
N LYS A 120 -11.89 -4.75 0.78
CA LYS A 120 -11.79 -4.93 2.24
C LYS A 120 -13.17 -4.78 2.91
N ASN A 121 -13.91 -3.73 2.55
CA ASN A 121 -15.24 -3.48 3.11
C ASN A 121 -16.28 -4.54 2.72
N LEU A 122 -16.28 -4.98 1.45
CA LEU A 122 -17.21 -6.02 1.00
C LEU A 122 -16.98 -7.35 1.71
N VAL A 123 -15.72 -7.78 1.91
CA VAL A 123 -15.42 -9.03 2.60
C VAL A 123 -15.69 -8.92 4.10
N ALA A 124 -15.35 -7.78 4.71
CA ALA A 124 -15.63 -7.49 6.11
C ALA A 124 -17.13 -7.61 6.43
N LYS A 125 -18.00 -7.07 5.55
CA LYS A 125 -19.47 -7.14 5.68
C LYS A 125 -20.07 -8.49 5.26
N GLY A 126 -19.28 -9.41 4.72
CA GLY A 126 -19.74 -10.72 4.24
C GLY A 126 -20.50 -10.71 2.91
N GLU A 127 -20.44 -9.58 2.19
CA GLU A 127 -21.05 -9.40 0.85
C GLU A 127 -20.32 -10.22 -0.22
N ILE A 128 -19.01 -10.45 -0.04
CA ILE A 128 -18.21 -11.41 -0.81
C ILE A 128 -17.52 -12.39 0.14
N THR A 129 -17.18 -13.58 -0.36
CA THR A 129 -16.41 -14.56 0.41
C THR A 129 -14.91 -14.21 0.46
N PRO A 130 -14.15 -14.71 1.45
CA PRO A 130 -12.69 -14.56 1.48
C PRO A 130 -11.99 -15.02 0.18
N LYS A 131 -12.46 -16.12 -0.42
CA LYS A 131 -11.96 -16.58 -1.72
C LYS A 131 -12.26 -15.60 -2.86
N GLN A 132 -13.47 -15.04 -2.92
CA GLN A 132 -13.81 -14.01 -3.91
C GLN A 132 -13.00 -12.74 -3.71
N PHE A 133 -12.73 -12.36 -2.46
CA PHE A 133 -11.84 -11.26 -2.10
C PHE A 133 -10.42 -11.51 -2.59
N ALA A 134 -9.85 -12.69 -2.33
CA ALA A 134 -8.50 -13.05 -2.77
C ALA A 134 -8.32 -12.94 -4.28
N LEU A 135 -9.28 -13.46 -5.05
CA LEU A 135 -9.26 -13.37 -6.52
C LEU A 135 -9.35 -11.91 -7.01
N LYS A 136 -10.21 -11.10 -6.38
CA LYS A 136 -10.34 -9.68 -6.71
C LYS A 136 -9.10 -8.88 -6.35
N TRP A 137 -8.41 -9.24 -5.27
CA TRP A 137 -7.15 -8.63 -4.86
C TRP A 137 -6.03 -8.97 -5.85
N ALA A 138 -5.89 -10.25 -6.20
CA ALA A 138 -4.88 -10.71 -7.15
C ALA A 138 -5.03 -10.06 -8.54
N GLU A 139 -6.26 -9.83 -9.00
CA GLU A 139 -6.50 -9.11 -10.25
C GLU A 139 -6.05 -7.64 -10.19
N LEU A 140 -6.10 -6.98 -9.02
CA LEU A 140 -5.56 -5.63 -8.87
C LEU A 140 -4.03 -5.62 -8.87
N GLU A 141 -3.39 -6.57 -8.18
CA GLU A 141 -1.92 -6.69 -8.17
C GLU A 141 -1.35 -6.96 -9.56
N LYS A 142 -2.09 -7.73 -10.38
CA LYS A 142 -1.75 -7.97 -11.78
C LYS A 142 -1.61 -6.66 -12.59
N GLU A 143 -2.35 -5.60 -12.25
CA GLU A 143 -2.17 -4.30 -12.91
C GLU A 143 -0.79 -3.69 -12.63
N GLY A 144 -0.28 -3.86 -11.41
CA GLY A 144 1.07 -3.47 -11.01
C GLY A 144 2.13 -4.22 -11.83
N GLU A 145 1.99 -5.54 -11.95
CA GLU A 145 2.88 -6.39 -12.73
C GLU A 145 2.91 -5.99 -14.21
N ILE A 146 1.74 -5.69 -14.80
CA ILE A 146 1.64 -5.24 -16.20
C ILE A 146 2.41 -3.93 -16.40
N ASN A 147 2.22 -2.94 -15.51
CA ASN A 147 2.92 -1.66 -15.65
C ASN A 147 4.42 -1.79 -15.35
N GLN A 148 4.82 -2.68 -14.44
CA GLN A 148 6.21 -3.03 -14.23
C GLN A 148 6.85 -3.56 -15.52
N LEU A 149 6.23 -4.51 -16.22
CA LEU A 149 6.74 -5.04 -17.49
C LEU A 149 6.78 -3.97 -18.60
N LYS A 150 5.76 -3.11 -18.69
CA LYS A 150 5.76 -1.99 -19.64
C LYS A 150 6.92 -1.02 -19.40
N VAL A 151 7.23 -0.74 -18.15
CA VAL A 151 8.37 0.09 -17.76
C VAL A 151 9.67 -0.64 -18.08
N ALA A 152 9.80 -1.93 -17.73
CA ALA A 152 10.96 -2.76 -18.05
C ALA A 152 11.31 -2.72 -19.54
N ALA A 153 10.32 -2.93 -20.41
CA ALA A 153 10.51 -2.85 -21.85
C ALA A 153 10.99 -1.46 -22.33
N GLN A 154 10.50 -0.39 -21.72
CA GLN A 154 10.84 0.99 -22.11
C GLN A 154 12.20 1.46 -21.60
N ILE A 155 12.72 0.83 -20.55
CA ILE A 155 14.08 1.08 -20.03
C ILE A 155 15.08 0.02 -20.49
N GLU A 156 14.69 -0.87 -21.41
CA GLU A 156 15.53 -1.95 -21.96
C GLU A 156 16.08 -2.91 -20.89
N TYR A 157 15.29 -3.15 -19.83
CA TYR A 157 15.64 -4.09 -18.78
C TYR A 157 15.47 -5.55 -19.23
N SER A 158 16.44 -6.40 -18.91
CA SER A 158 16.40 -7.85 -19.11
C SER A 158 16.26 -8.57 -17.77
N TYR A 159 15.26 -9.43 -17.67
CA TYR A 159 15.03 -10.29 -16.50
C TYR A 159 15.94 -11.53 -16.49
N GLY A 160 16.61 -11.83 -17.61
CA GLY A 160 17.35 -13.07 -17.78
C GLY A 160 16.46 -14.31 -17.95
N ASP A 161 15.14 -14.11 -18.06
CA ASP A 161 14.16 -15.14 -18.41
C ASP A 161 13.74 -14.97 -19.87
N GLU A 162 14.07 -15.97 -20.71
CA GLU A 162 13.88 -15.89 -22.17
C GLU A 162 12.43 -15.59 -22.58
N LYS A 163 11.45 -16.12 -21.85
CA LYS A 163 10.03 -15.91 -22.17
C LYS A 163 9.61 -14.47 -21.87
N THR A 164 10.01 -13.95 -20.72
CA THR A 164 9.74 -12.58 -20.31
C THR A 164 10.46 -11.59 -21.22
N ASP A 165 11.74 -11.80 -21.49
CA ASP A 165 12.54 -10.88 -22.30
C ASP A 165 12.04 -10.82 -23.76
N LYS A 166 11.62 -11.95 -24.35
CA LYS A 166 10.94 -11.95 -25.66
C LYS A 166 9.61 -11.19 -25.65
N LEU A 167 8.86 -11.28 -24.56
CA LEU A 167 7.62 -10.50 -24.40
C LEU A 167 7.92 -8.99 -24.38
N LEU A 168 8.96 -8.59 -23.64
CA LEU A 168 9.38 -7.19 -23.56
C LEU A 168 9.84 -6.66 -24.92
N GLU A 169 10.65 -7.44 -25.65
CA GLU A 169 11.09 -7.08 -27.00
C GLU A 169 9.91 -6.92 -27.96
N GLN A 170 8.97 -7.87 -27.98
CA GLN A 170 7.75 -7.80 -28.80
C GLN A 170 6.92 -6.56 -28.48
N TYR A 171 6.68 -6.28 -27.20
CA TYR A 171 5.99 -5.06 -26.79
C TYR A 171 6.80 -3.80 -27.12
N ASN A 172 8.13 -3.88 -27.09
CA ASN A 172 8.94 -2.72 -27.40
C ASN A 172 8.79 -2.32 -28.88
N ASN A 173 8.80 -3.33 -29.75
CA ASN A 173 8.63 -3.20 -31.21
C ASN A 173 7.19 -2.88 -31.62
N ASP A 174 6.20 -3.45 -30.93
CA ASP A 174 4.77 -3.25 -31.20
C ASP A 174 3.99 -3.04 -29.90
N LYS A 175 3.58 -1.79 -29.66
CA LYS A 175 2.82 -1.37 -28.47
C LYS A 175 1.40 -1.95 -28.41
N THR A 176 0.92 -2.59 -29.48
CA THR A 176 -0.37 -3.31 -29.50
C THR A 176 -0.26 -4.73 -28.92
N THR A 177 0.96 -5.22 -28.67
CA THR A 177 1.19 -6.52 -28.01
C THR A 177 0.46 -6.59 -26.66
N ASP A 178 -0.39 -7.59 -26.49
CA ASP A 178 -1.15 -7.80 -25.26
C ASP A 178 -0.30 -8.43 -24.15
N ILE A 179 0.39 -7.58 -23.38
CA ILE A 179 1.10 -7.99 -22.16
C ILE A 179 0.13 -8.62 -21.15
N ARG A 180 -1.10 -8.10 -21.03
CA ARG A 180 -2.07 -8.56 -20.01
C ARG A 180 -2.46 -10.02 -20.21
N ALA A 181 -2.59 -10.48 -21.45
CA ALA A 181 -2.90 -11.88 -21.76
C ALA A 181 -1.79 -12.85 -21.30
N ARG A 182 -0.56 -12.36 -21.13
CA ARG A 182 0.62 -13.17 -20.79
C ARG A 182 1.03 -13.07 -19.32
N VAL A 183 0.50 -12.09 -18.59
CA VAL A 183 0.61 -12.00 -17.13
C VAL A 183 -0.53 -12.78 -16.50
N VAL A 184 -0.20 -13.83 -15.74
CA VAL A 184 -1.19 -14.58 -14.95
C VAL A 184 -1.15 -14.02 -13.54
N ALA A 185 -2.30 -13.67 -12.97
CA ALA A 185 -2.37 -13.21 -11.59
C ALA A 185 -1.69 -14.24 -10.68
N GLY A 186 -0.68 -13.82 -9.93
CA GLY A 186 0.13 -14.73 -9.12
C GLY A 186 -0.73 -15.53 -8.14
N THR A 187 -0.82 -16.85 -8.35
CA THR A 187 -1.55 -17.74 -7.44
C THR A 187 -0.84 -17.87 -6.09
N THR A 188 0.46 -17.56 -6.05
CA THR A 188 1.34 -17.64 -4.88
C THR A 188 0.83 -16.83 -3.68
N HIS A 189 0.06 -15.77 -3.90
CA HIS A 189 -0.44 -14.91 -2.84
C HIS A 189 -1.92 -15.12 -2.50
N LEU A 190 -2.64 -15.97 -3.23
CA LEU A 190 -4.09 -16.17 -3.02
C LEU A 190 -4.40 -16.65 -1.60
N ALA A 191 -3.65 -17.60 -1.06
CA ALA A 191 -3.86 -18.10 0.30
C ALA A 191 -3.68 -16.99 1.35
N ARG A 192 -2.70 -16.10 1.15
CA ARG A 192 -2.47 -14.93 2.03
C ARG A 192 -3.64 -13.95 1.95
N TYR A 193 -4.13 -13.64 0.75
CA TYR A 193 -5.26 -12.74 0.58
C TYR A 193 -6.56 -13.34 1.13
N GLU A 194 -6.75 -14.64 0.97
CA GLU A 194 -7.91 -15.34 1.54
C GLU A 194 -7.89 -15.26 3.07
N GLN A 195 -6.72 -15.51 3.70
CA GLN A 195 -6.57 -15.34 5.15
C GLN A 195 -6.83 -13.91 5.60
N LEU A 196 -6.33 -12.91 4.89
CA LEU A 196 -6.64 -11.50 5.17
C LEU A 196 -8.16 -11.23 5.11
N GLY A 197 -8.86 -11.82 4.14
CA GLY A 197 -10.31 -11.72 4.02
C GLY A 197 -11.04 -12.35 5.23
N ILE A 198 -10.56 -13.49 5.73
CA ILE A 198 -11.06 -14.14 6.95
C ILE A 198 -10.86 -13.22 8.15
N ASP A 199 -9.66 -12.66 8.32
CA ASP A 199 -9.32 -11.82 9.46
C ASP A 199 -10.13 -10.52 9.47
N LEU A 200 -10.32 -9.88 8.31
CA LEU A 200 -11.16 -8.69 8.16
C LEU A 200 -12.63 -8.98 8.52
N ARG A 201 -13.16 -10.13 8.09
CA ARG A 201 -14.51 -10.55 8.46
C ARG A 201 -14.63 -10.79 9.96
N LYS A 202 -13.63 -11.46 10.55
CA LYS A 202 -13.60 -11.73 11.99
C LYS A 202 -13.58 -10.42 12.80
N ALA A 203 -12.71 -9.48 12.44
CA ALA A 203 -12.63 -8.17 13.10
C ALA A 203 -13.97 -7.41 13.01
N TYR A 204 -14.58 -7.36 11.81
CA TYR A 204 -15.89 -6.71 11.64
C TYR A 204 -16.97 -7.31 12.54
N LEU A 205 -17.01 -8.64 12.65
CA LEU A 205 -17.99 -9.32 13.49
C LEU A 205 -17.76 -9.06 14.99
N MET A 206 -16.51 -8.94 15.43
CA MET A 206 -16.21 -8.64 16.84
C MET A 206 -16.64 -7.22 17.22
N ASP A 207 -16.46 -6.26 16.30
CA ASP A 207 -16.67 -4.85 16.61
C ASP A 207 -18.11 -4.36 16.31
N HIS A 208 -18.81 -5.00 15.36
CA HIS A 208 -20.05 -4.44 14.79
C HIS A 208 -21.24 -5.40 14.74
N ALA A 209 -21.05 -6.71 14.92
CA ALA A 209 -22.14 -7.65 14.73
C ALA A 209 -23.00 -7.81 15.98
N ASN A 210 -24.32 -7.81 15.79
CA ASN A 210 -25.25 -8.30 16.80
C ASN A 210 -25.50 -9.79 16.54
N ILE A 211 -24.56 -10.62 16.99
CA ILE A 211 -24.53 -12.06 16.71
C ILE A 211 -25.71 -12.75 17.41
N GLN A 212 -26.50 -13.48 16.61
CA GLN A 212 -27.64 -14.26 17.06
C GLN A 212 -27.40 -15.74 16.77
N THR A 213 -27.93 -16.60 17.64
CA THR A 213 -27.93 -18.07 17.46
C THR A 213 -29.34 -18.54 17.14
N VAL A 214 -29.45 -19.54 16.27
CA VAL A 214 -30.73 -20.17 15.92
C VAL A 214 -31.03 -21.32 16.89
N GLU A 215 -32.20 -21.30 17.52
CA GLU A 215 -32.69 -22.37 18.40
C GLU A 215 -32.74 -23.71 17.67
N GLY A 216 -32.26 -24.77 18.33
CA GLY A 216 -32.14 -26.10 17.74
C GLY A 216 -30.97 -26.26 16.76
N PHE A 217 -30.22 -25.19 16.47
CA PHE A 217 -29.06 -25.19 15.59
C PHE A 217 -27.88 -24.48 16.29
N PRO A 218 -27.23 -25.10 17.29
CA PRO A 218 -26.21 -24.45 18.10
C PRO A 218 -25.02 -23.92 17.28
N ASP A 219 -24.75 -24.54 16.13
CA ASP A 219 -23.67 -24.16 15.22
C ASP A 219 -24.07 -23.07 14.20
N PHE A 220 -25.34 -22.65 14.17
CA PHE A 220 -25.80 -21.63 13.25
C PHE A 220 -25.87 -20.27 13.93
N ARG A 221 -24.84 -19.46 13.70
CA ARG A 221 -24.76 -18.07 14.13
C ARG A 221 -24.82 -17.12 12.95
N PHE A 222 -25.49 -15.99 13.10
CA PHE A 222 -25.57 -14.96 12.07
C PHE A 222 -25.54 -13.56 12.68
N ASP A 223 -25.15 -12.56 11.88
CA ASP A 223 -25.20 -11.16 12.27
C ASP A 223 -26.60 -10.61 11.96
N SER A 224 -27.36 -10.26 12.99
CA SER A 224 -28.73 -9.75 12.81
C SER A 224 -28.80 -8.35 12.21
N ASN A 225 -27.71 -7.57 12.23
CA ASN A 225 -27.68 -6.23 11.64
C ASN A 225 -27.78 -6.25 10.11
N VAL A 226 -27.40 -7.37 9.47
CA VAL A 226 -27.40 -7.52 8.00
C VAL A 226 -28.50 -8.46 7.50
N ALA A 227 -29.43 -8.86 8.38
CA ALA A 227 -30.55 -9.71 8.03
C ALA A 227 -31.53 -8.99 7.08
N LYS A 228 -31.99 -9.67 6.02
CA LYS A 228 -32.94 -9.10 5.05
C LYS A 228 -34.33 -9.66 5.30
N ARG A 229 -35.38 -8.83 5.27
CA ARG A 229 -36.76 -9.32 5.32
C ARG A 229 -37.12 -10.05 4.02
N SER A 230 -37.86 -11.15 4.14
CA SER A 230 -38.45 -11.82 2.98
C SER A 230 -39.44 -10.89 2.27
N SER A 231 -39.66 -11.10 0.97
CA SER A 231 -40.66 -10.35 0.20
C SER A 231 -42.07 -10.53 0.75
N LYS A 232 -42.36 -11.66 1.41
CA LYS A 232 -43.62 -11.97 2.09
C LYS A 232 -43.70 -11.39 3.51
N GLY A 233 -42.59 -10.88 4.06
CA GLY A 233 -42.52 -10.24 5.37
C GLY A 233 -42.58 -11.18 6.59
N ASN A 234 -42.66 -12.48 6.39
CA ASN A 234 -42.88 -13.50 7.42
C ASN A 234 -41.60 -14.14 7.99
N TYR A 235 -40.44 -13.95 7.36
CA TYR A 235 -39.14 -14.42 7.86
C TYR A 235 -38.01 -13.47 7.45
N LEU A 236 -36.83 -13.72 8.00
CA LEU A 236 -35.57 -13.07 7.63
C LEU A 236 -34.68 -14.04 6.85
N ILE A 237 -34.04 -13.56 5.81
CA ILE A 237 -32.95 -14.23 5.08
C ILE A 237 -31.64 -13.78 5.74
N VAL A 238 -30.91 -14.75 6.27
CA VAL A 238 -29.65 -14.54 7.01
C VAL A 238 -28.54 -15.41 6.44
N LYS A 239 -27.29 -15.05 6.70
CA LYS A 239 -26.11 -15.81 6.26
C LYS A 239 -25.31 -16.25 7.48
N SER A 240 -24.99 -17.53 7.54
CA SER A 240 -24.14 -18.10 8.59
C SER A 240 -22.79 -17.40 8.62
N ILE A 241 -22.38 -16.97 9.82
CA ILE A 241 -21.03 -16.44 10.06
C ILE A 241 -19.98 -17.51 9.81
N ASP A 242 -20.28 -18.74 10.23
CA ASP A 242 -19.33 -19.86 10.25
C ASP A 242 -19.18 -20.52 8.87
N SER A 243 -20.29 -20.72 8.16
CA SER A 243 -20.30 -21.45 6.90
C SER A 243 -20.55 -20.58 5.66
N GLY A 244 -20.99 -19.33 5.84
CA GLY A 244 -21.40 -18.47 4.73
C GLY A 244 -22.68 -18.93 4.00
N LYS A 245 -23.36 -19.98 4.46
CA LYS A 245 -24.61 -20.47 3.85
C LYS A 245 -25.79 -19.60 4.25
N GLU A 246 -26.72 -19.39 3.32
CA GLU A 246 -27.97 -18.68 3.59
C GLU A 246 -29.01 -19.59 4.27
N MET A 247 -29.85 -19.01 5.12
CA MET A 247 -30.95 -19.67 5.82
C MET A 247 -32.09 -18.70 6.08
N ASN A 248 -33.31 -19.23 6.16
CA ASN A 248 -34.50 -18.50 6.57
C ASN A 248 -34.73 -18.68 8.08
N VAL A 249 -34.92 -17.58 8.81
CA VAL A 249 -35.15 -17.59 10.26
C VAL A 249 -36.33 -16.69 10.63
N VAL A 250 -37.01 -17.02 11.72
CA VAL A 250 -38.08 -16.20 12.31
C VAL A 250 -37.69 -15.80 13.74
N ARG A 251 -38.03 -14.56 14.13
CA ARG A 251 -37.82 -14.07 15.50
C ARG A 251 -39.10 -14.24 16.31
N ASN A 252 -39.03 -14.94 17.43
CA ASN A 252 -40.11 -14.96 18.40
C ASN A 252 -40.22 -13.57 19.07
N PRO A 253 -41.35 -12.85 18.97
CA PRO A 253 -41.47 -11.50 19.49
C PRO A 253 -41.48 -11.45 21.03
N LYS A 254 -41.87 -12.54 21.71
CA LYS A 254 -41.93 -12.62 23.17
C LYS A 254 -40.58 -12.92 23.78
N THR A 255 -39.86 -13.90 23.22
CA THR A 255 -38.56 -14.35 23.77
C THR A 255 -37.37 -13.67 23.13
N GLY A 256 -37.57 -13.05 21.97
CA GLY A 256 -36.52 -12.44 21.15
C GLY A 256 -35.61 -13.43 20.43
N LYS A 257 -35.83 -14.73 20.64
CA LYS A 257 -35.00 -15.80 20.07
C LYS A 257 -35.33 -16.07 18.60
N TYR A 258 -34.36 -16.59 17.88
CA TYR A 258 -34.50 -16.96 16.47
C TYR A 258 -34.62 -18.46 16.32
N SER A 259 -35.48 -18.93 15.42
CA SER A 259 -35.59 -20.33 15.03
C SER A 259 -35.58 -20.45 13.51
N LYS A 260 -35.25 -21.64 13.00
CA LYS A 260 -35.36 -21.92 11.57
C LYS A 260 -36.82 -21.73 11.13
N TYR A 261 -37.01 -21.05 10.01
CA TYR A 261 -38.30 -20.95 9.35
C TYR A 261 -38.45 -22.13 8.38
N GLU A 262 -39.53 -22.89 8.55
CA GLU A 262 -39.92 -24.01 7.67
C GLU A 262 -41.25 -23.62 7.03
N ASP A 263 -41.35 -23.73 5.70
CA ASP A 263 -42.56 -23.41 4.92
C ASP A 263 -43.69 -24.44 5.16
#